data_AF-A0A2V7XEG3-F1
#
_entry.id   AF-A0A2V7XEG3-F1
#
_cell.length_a   1.000
_cell.length_b   1.000
_cell.length_c   1.000
_cell.angle_alpha   90.00
_cell.angle_beta   90.00
_cell.angle_gamma   90.00
#
_symmetry.space_group_name_H-M   'P 1'
#
loop_
_entity.id
_entity.type
_entity.pdbx_description
1 polymer ?
#
loop_
_entity_poly.entity_id
_entity_poly.type
_entity_poly.pdbx_seq_one_letter_code
_entity_poly.pdbx_strand_id
1 'polypeptide(L)'
;MSRKSGETWGTPSGKHGCDEGGTMKCEWVKQNIVLHVYGELPDDARYELEQHVARCADCAAELKAEQDFHALLSQDRVSDPTPNLLTSSRMHLQEALETTQQGSVWTRLAFDPANWLRQVRFSPALASAILILGFAGGIGTTYEIYGRGGKTEPLPIVTNTGTTAASAAAIAGIDSITPIPGTDQVTIKYNTLATQEKQGSLNDQQIQQLLLYAARNNYNSGVRVDSVDLLAKRSSDLQVRDALIYALQNDTNPGVRLKSLDALGNYVKSDTNVRDAVLRALVNDDNSGVRIEALRLIEPVKADGSVRGVLMALAAKDQSTYIKSQARTMLAQLPEID
;
A
#
# COMPACT_ATOMS: atom_id res chain seq x y z
N MET A 1 -46.51 56.91 -25.47
CA MET A 1 -46.59 55.80 -24.49
C MET A 1 -46.36 54.50 -25.27
N SER A 2 -45.43 53.61 -25.00
CA SER A 2 -44.48 53.41 -23.91
C SER A 2 -43.18 52.82 -24.46
N ARG A 3 -42.08 53.13 -23.77
CA ARG A 3 -40.68 52.84 -24.13
C ARG A 3 -40.37 51.34 -24.09
N LYS A 4 -39.55 50.89 -25.05
CA LYS A 4 -38.70 49.70 -24.95
C LYS A 4 -37.58 49.99 -23.95
N SER A 5 -37.42 49.17 -22.92
CA SER A 5 -36.23 49.14 -22.06
C SER A 5 -35.41 47.90 -22.44
N GLY A 6 -34.25 48.14 -23.06
CA GLY A 6 -33.21 47.12 -23.18
C GLY A 6 -32.43 47.05 -21.87
N GLU A 7 -32.32 45.86 -21.32
CA GLU A 7 -31.43 45.58 -20.18
C GLU A 7 -30.04 45.28 -20.73
N THR A 8 -29.18 46.28 -20.62
CA THR A 8 -27.74 46.17 -20.83
C THR A 8 -27.12 45.48 -19.61
N TRP A 9 -26.51 44.32 -19.82
CA TRP A 9 -25.60 43.71 -18.86
C TRP A 9 -24.35 44.60 -18.74
N GLY A 10 -24.39 45.52 -17.78
CA GLY A 10 -23.24 46.33 -17.38
C GLY A 10 -22.27 45.46 -16.59
N THR A 11 -21.10 45.22 -17.15
CA THR A 11 -19.93 44.73 -16.40
C THR A 11 -19.51 45.79 -15.39
N PRO A 12 -19.39 45.49 -14.09
CA PRO A 12 -18.71 46.41 -13.18
C PRO A 12 -17.21 46.29 -13.42
N SER A 13 -16.68 47.13 -14.31
CA SER A 13 -15.26 47.50 -14.30
C SER A 13 -14.99 48.32 -13.03
N GLY A 14 -14.81 47.62 -11.92
CA GLY A 14 -14.32 48.17 -10.66
C GLY A 14 -12.88 47.73 -10.44
N LYS A 15 -11.93 48.35 -11.15
CA LYS A 15 -10.53 48.32 -10.72
C LYS A 15 -10.44 49.17 -9.44
N HIS A 16 -10.53 48.53 -8.28
CA HIS A 16 -10.14 49.13 -7.01
C HIS A 16 -8.91 48.38 -6.53
N GLY A 17 -7.84 49.14 -6.32
CA GLY A 17 -6.48 48.65 -6.24
C GLY A 17 -6.24 47.75 -5.05
N CYS A 18 -5.63 46.60 -5.33
CA CYS A 18 -4.69 45.99 -4.40
C CYS A 18 -3.48 46.92 -4.31
N ASP A 19 -3.35 47.67 -3.22
CA ASP A 19 -2.11 48.39 -2.90
C ASP A 19 -0.92 47.41 -2.96
N GLU A 20 0.12 47.80 -3.69
CA GLU A 20 1.27 46.96 -4.08
C GLU A 20 2.16 46.49 -2.90
N GLY A 21 1.72 46.70 -1.65
CA GLY A 21 2.31 46.10 -0.44
C GLY A 21 1.54 44.90 0.14
N GLY A 22 0.42 44.50 -0.46
CA GLY A 22 -0.52 43.51 0.09
C GLY A 22 -0.56 42.13 -0.60
N THR A 23 0.13 41.94 -1.72
CA THR A 23 0.02 40.73 -2.57
C THR A 23 0.35 39.42 -1.82
N MET A 24 1.34 39.43 -0.93
CA MET A 24 1.71 38.26 -0.11
C MET A 24 0.65 37.92 0.96
N LYS A 25 -0.07 38.93 1.49
CA LYS A 25 -1.12 38.71 2.49
C LYS A 25 -2.43 38.26 1.86
N CYS A 26 -2.77 38.78 0.68
CA CYS A 26 -3.93 38.32 -0.07
C CYS A 26 -3.79 36.85 -0.50
N GLU A 27 -2.62 36.45 -0.97
CA GLU A 27 -2.34 35.06 -1.36
C GLU A 27 -2.45 34.12 -0.15
N TRP A 28 -1.85 34.50 0.98
CA TRP A 28 -1.97 33.74 2.22
C TRP A 28 -3.43 33.61 2.67
N VAL A 29 -4.22 34.70 2.63
CA VAL A 29 -5.64 34.65 2.97
C VAL A 29 -6.40 33.71 2.04
N LYS A 30 -6.21 33.83 0.72
CA LYS A 30 -6.86 32.95 -0.26
C LYS A 30 -6.59 31.47 -0.01
N GLN A 31 -5.37 31.11 0.37
CA GLN A 31 -5.00 29.72 0.68
C GLN A 31 -5.61 29.22 2.00
N ASN A 32 -5.98 30.11 2.92
CA ASN A 32 -6.47 29.76 4.26
C ASN A 32 -7.98 29.99 4.45
N ILE A 33 -8.70 30.52 3.46
CA ILE A 33 -10.16 30.73 3.51
C ILE A 33 -10.90 29.42 3.78
N VAL A 34 -10.53 28.32 3.10
CA VAL A 34 -11.19 27.02 3.28
C VAL A 34 -10.99 26.52 4.72
N LEU A 35 -9.75 26.53 5.23
CA LEU A 35 -9.45 26.12 6.60
C LEU A 35 -10.23 26.94 7.64
N HIS A 36 -10.40 28.24 7.39
CA HIS A 36 -11.22 29.10 8.24
C HIS A 36 -12.69 28.70 8.23
N VAL A 37 -13.28 28.42 7.06
CA VAL A 37 -14.70 28.01 6.94
C VAL A 37 -14.99 26.67 7.63
N TYR A 38 -14.04 25.74 7.59
CA TYR A 38 -14.14 24.45 8.29
C TYR A 38 -13.73 24.51 9.77
N GLY A 39 -13.26 25.65 10.28
CA GLY A 39 -12.86 25.83 11.68
C GLY A 39 -11.53 25.14 12.05
N GLU A 40 -10.72 24.81 11.05
CA GLU A 40 -9.43 24.10 11.19
C GLU A 40 -8.23 25.07 11.26
N LEU A 41 -8.49 26.38 11.14
CA LEU A 41 -7.45 27.41 11.22
C LEU A 41 -7.18 27.77 12.70
N PRO A 42 -5.92 27.75 13.16
CA PRO A 42 -5.58 28.12 14.53
C PRO A 42 -5.96 29.58 14.86
N ASP A 43 -6.22 29.84 16.15
CA ASP A 43 -6.86 31.09 16.61
C ASP A 43 -6.08 32.37 16.27
N ASP A 44 -4.74 32.29 16.25
CA ASP A 44 -3.84 33.37 15.85
C ASP A 44 -3.98 33.71 14.36
N ALA A 45 -3.91 32.69 13.49
CA ALA A 45 -4.09 32.84 12.05
C ALA A 45 -5.51 33.28 11.67
N ARG A 46 -6.53 32.85 12.43
CA ARG A 46 -7.91 33.28 12.24
C ARG A 46 -8.07 34.79 12.41
N TYR A 47 -7.49 35.36 13.48
CA TYR A 47 -7.57 36.80 13.73
C TYR A 47 -6.87 37.61 12.63
N GLU A 48 -5.74 37.12 12.12
CA GLU A 48 -5.02 37.77 11.01
C GLU A 48 -5.82 37.76 9.70
N LEU A 49 -6.49 36.64 9.41
CA LEU A 49 -7.37 36.51 8.24
C LEU A 49 -8.56 37.46 8.32
N GLU A 50 -9.26 37.50 9.47
CA GLU A 50 -10.41 38.38 9.70
C GLU A 50 -10.02 39.87 9.58
N GLN A 51 -8.86 40.25 10.13
CA GLN A 51 -8.35 41.62 10.02
C GLN A 51 -8.04 42.01 8.56
N HIS A 52 -7.52 41.08 7.77
CA HIS A 52 -7.24 41.32 6.35
C HIS A 52 -8.53 41.43 5.53
N VAL A 53 -9.48 40.52 5.74
CA VAL A 53 -10.79 40.52 5.07
C VAL A 53 -11.57 41.81 5.36
N ALA A 54 -11.44 42.38 6.56
CA ALA A 54 -12.05 43.67 6.89
C ALA A 54 -11.49 44.86 6.06
N ARG A 55 -10.31 44.71 5.44
CA ARG A 55 -9.62 45.76 4.69
C ARG A 55 -9.55 45.51 3.17
N CYS A 56 -9.75 44.26 2.73
CA CYS A 56 -9.64 43.85 1.33
C CYS A 56 -10.99 43.35 0.80
N ALA A 57 -11.59 44.10 -0.13
CA ALA A 57 -12.89 43.77 -0.71
C ALA A 57 -12.87 42.46 -1.53
N ASP A 58 -11.76 42.18 -2.22
CA ASP A 58 -11.61 40.95 -3.01
C ASP A 58 -11.57 39.72 -2.11
N CYS A 59 -10.77 39.73 -1.04
CA CYS A 59 -10.71 38.63 -0.08
C CYS A 59 -12.03 38.44 0.69
N ALA A 60 -12.79 39.52 0.92
CA ALA A 60 -14.12 39.43 1.49
C ALA A 60 -15.13 38.75 0.55
N ALA A 61 -15.03 39.02 -0.76
CA ALA A 61 -15.86 38.36 -1.76
C ALA A 61 -15.55 36.85 -1.85
N GLU A 62 -14.27 36.46 -1.83
CA GLU A 62 -13.84 35.06 -1.83
C GLU A 62 -14.30 34.31 -0.57
N LEU A 63 -14.14 34.92 0.62
CA LEU A 63 -14.61 34.32 1.87
C LEU A 63 -16.12 34.08 1.85
N LYS A 64 -16.88 35.05 1.33
CA LYS A 64 -18.33 34.93 1.20
C LYS A 64 -18.74 33.83 0.22
N ALA A 65 -18.04 33.70 -0.91
CA ALA A 65 -18.29 32.64 -1.88
C ALA A 65 -18.08 31.24 -1.26
N GLU A 66 -17.01 31.06 -0.48
CA GLU A 66 -16.74 29.79 0.21
C GLU A 66 -17.78 29.49 1.29
N GLN A 67 -18.20 30.50 2.07
CA GLN A 67 -19.26 30.34 3.07
C GLN A 67 -20.61 29.96 2.44
N ASP A 68 -20.97 30.59 1.32
CA ASP A 68 -22.20 30.29 0.59
C ASP A 68 -22.14 28.87 -0.01
N PHE A 69 -20.97 28.45 -0.52
CA PHE A 69 -20.74 27.08 -1.00
C PHE A 69 -20.85 26.03 0.13
N HIS A 70 -20.20 26.27 1.26
CA HIS A 70 -20.30 25.41 2.44
C HIS A 70 -21.75 25.34 2.96
N ALA A 71 -22.48 26.46 2.94
CA ALA A 71 -23.89 26.48 3.29
C ALA A 71 -24.74 25.60 2.34
N LEU A 72 -24.48 25.64 1.03
CA LEU A 72 -25.13 24.78 0.05
C LEU A 72 -24.83 23.28 0.29
N LEU A 73 -23.56 22.93 0.52
CA LEU A 73 -23.17 21.55 0.87
C LEU A 73 -23.83 21.07 2.17
N SER A 74 -23.99 21.97 3.14
CA SER A 74 -24.61 21.63 4.42
C SER A 74 -26.13 21.42 4.36
N GLN A 75 -26.80 21.87 3.28
CA GLN A 75 -28.23 21.65 3.08
C GLN A 75 -28.55 20.22 2.64
N ASP A 76 -27.66 19.59 1.88
CA ASP A 76 -27.80 18.20 1.43
C ASP A 76 -26.95 17.26 2.27
N ARG A 77 -27.14 17.31 3.60
CA ARG A 77 -26.56 16.28 4.46
C ARG A 77 -27.19 14.95 4.09
N VAL A 78 -26.39 14.10 3.45
CA VAL A 78 -26.64 12.66 3.37
C VAL A 78 -26.98 12.21 4.79
N SER A 79 -28.22 11.76 4.98
CA SER A 79 -28.68 11.32 6.29
C SER A 79 -27.76 10.20 6.76
N ASP A 80 -27.30 10.27 8.01
CA ASP A 80 -26.52 9.19 8.61
C ASP A 80 -27.29 7.88 8.40
N PRO A 81 -26.61 6.81 7.94
CA PRO A 81 -27.26 5.53 7.74
C PRO A 81 -27.89 5.10 9.08
N THR A 82 -29.17 4.72 9.03
CA THR A 82 -29.91 4.39 10.26
C THR A 82 -29.14 3.34 11.08
N PRO A 83 -29.18 3.39 12.43
CA PRO A 83 -28.48 2.42 13.27
C PRO A 83 -28.82 0.96 12.91
N ASN A 84 -30.04 0.73 12.42
CA ASN A 84 -30.48 -0.58 11.95
C ASN A 84 -29.75 -1.03 10.68
N LEU A 85 -29.53 -0.13 9.71
CA LEU A 85 -28.76 -0.44 8.49
C LEU A 85 -27.28 -0.70 8.79
N LEU A 86 -26.69 0.04 9.73
CA LEU A 86 -25.31 -0.21 10.16
C LEU A 86 -25.19 -1.56 10.87
N THR A 87 -26.15 -1.89 11.73
CA THR A 87 -26.19 -3.17 12.45
C THR A 87 -26.41 -4.33 11.50
N SER A 88 -27.34 -4.21 10.54
CA SER A 88 -27.59 -5.25 9.53
C SER A 88 -26.40 -5.44 8.60
N SER A 89 -25.73 -4.36 8.20
CA SER A 89 -24.52 -4.44 7.37
C SER A 89 -23.37 -5.13 8.10
N ARG A 90 -23.17 -4.84 9.40
CA ARG A 90 -22.17 -5.52 10.24
C ARG A 90 -22.48 -7.00 10.43
N MET A 91 -23.74 -7.34 10.70
CA MET A 91 -24.20 -8.72 10.81
C MET A 91 -24.01 -9.47 9.48
N HIS A 92 -24.38 -8.88 8.35
CA HIS A 92 -24.19 -9.47 7.03
C HIS A 92 -22.70 -9.69 6.71
N LEU A 93 -21.84 -8.73 7.07
CA LEU A 93 -20.40 -8.88 6.88
C LEU A 93 -19.85 -9.99 7.77
N GLN A 94 -20.28 -10.06 9.03
CA GLN A 94 -19.88 -11.10 9.96
C GLN A 94 -20.32 -12.48 9.48
N GLU A 95 -21.59 -12.61 9.04
CA GLU A 95 -22.11 -13.82 8.41
C GLU A 95 -21.32 -14.19 7.15
N ALA A 96 -20.97 -13.23 6.30
CA ALA A 96 -20.14 -13.48 5.11
C ALA A 96 -18.73 -13.96 5.48
N LEU A 97 -18.15 -13.45 6.57
CA LEU A 97 -16.86 -13.89 7.09
C LEU A 97 -16.92 -15.29 7.73
N GLU A 98 -18.02 -15.62 8.41
CA GLU A 98 -18.24 -16.92 9.05
C GLU A 98 -18.61 -18.02 8.02
N THR A 99 -19.43 -17.69 7.02
CA THR A 99 -19.81 -18.57 5.90
C THR A 99 -18.71 -18.71 4.86
N THR A 100 -17.77 -17.76 4.79
CA THR A 100 -16.48 -17.99 4.15
C THR A 100 -15.72 -18.97 5.02
N GLN A 101 -15.96 -20.27 4.78
CA GLN A 101 -15.18 -21.36 5.35
C GLN A 101 -13.70 -20.95 5.38
N GLN A 102 -13.09 -20.98 6.57
CA GLN A 102 -11.64 -21.15 6.73
C GLN A 102 -11.23 -22.53 6.17
N GLY A 103 -11.44 -22.70 4.87
CA GLY A 103 -10.89 -23.77 4.09
C GLY A 103 -9.39 -23.55 4.08
N SER A 104 -8.73 -24.31 4.96
CA SER A 104 -7.33 -24.70 4.87
C SER A 104 -6.84 -24.58 3.42
N VAL A 105 -5.79 -23.80 3.19
CA VAL A 105 -5.19 -23.49 1.88
C VAL A 105 -5.02 -24.74 0.99
N TRP A 106 -4.94 -25.92 1.61
CA TRP A 106 -4.92 -27.26 1.02
C TRP A 106 -6.16 -27.66 0.19
N THR A 107 -7.38 -27.18 0.49
CA THR A 107 -8.56 -27.51 -0.32
C THR A 107 -8.67 -26.70 -1.62
N ARG A 108 -7.93 -25.58 -1.74
CA ARG A 108 -7.85 -24.81 -3.00
C ARG A 108 -6.78 -25.31 -3.97
N LEU A 109 -5.83 -26.13 -3.49
CA LEU A 109 -4.76 -26.70 -4.30
C LEU A 109 -4.98 -28.18 -4.65
N ALA A 110 -5.97 -28.85 -4.06
CA ALA A 110 -6.39 -30.19 -4.48
C ALA A 110 -7.25 -30.12 -5.75
N PHE A 111 -6.64 -29.73 -6.87
CA PHE A 111 -7.05 -30.33 -8.13
C PHE A 111 -6.71 -31.82 -7.99
N ASP A 112 -7.73 -32.67 -8.00
CA ASP A 112 -7.56 -34.12 -8.08
C ASP A 112 -7.57 -34.51 -9.58
N PRO A 113 -6.40 -34.46 -10.27
CA PRO A 113 -6.34 -34.69 -11.71
C PRO A 113 -6.84 -36.08 -12.09
N ALA A 114 -6.78 -37.05 -11.17
CA ALA A 114 -7.21 -38.42 -11.41
C ALA A 114 -8.73 -38.58 -11.49
N ASN A 115 -9.50 -37.70 -10.84
CA ASN A 115 -10.96 -37.68 -10.92
C ASN A 115 -11.47 -36.85 -12.10
N TRP A 116 -10.83 -35.71 -12.38
CA TRP A 116 -11.16 -34.89 -13.56
C TRP A 116 -10.93 -35.67 -14.87
N LEU A 117 -9.81 -36.40 -14.99
CA LEU A 117 -9.50 -37.19 -16.19
C LEU A 117 -10.41 -38.42 -16.34
N ARG A 118 -10.99 -38.95 -15.26
CA ARG A 118 -11.94 -40.07 -15.31
C ARG A 118 -13.34 -39.66 -15.78
N GLN A 119 -13.69 -38.37 -15.67
CA GLN A 119 -14.98 -37.85 -16.12
C GLN A 119 -14.99 -37.40 -17.60
N VAL A 120 -13.83 -37.23 -18.23
CA VAL A 120 -13.75 -36.86 -19.65
C VAL A 120 -13.68 -38.11 -20.52
N ARG A 121 -14.83 -38.65 -20.92
CA ARG A 121 -14.90 -39.62 -22.02
C ARG A 121 -14.66 -38.86 -23.33
N PHE A 122 -13.40 -38.76 -23.75
CA PHE A 122 -13.01 -38.15 -25.01
C PHE A 122 -13.63 -38.91 -26.19
N SER A 123 -14.56 -38.27 -26.90
CA SER A 123 -14.97 -38.73 -28.22
C SER A 123 -13.87 -38.33 -29.24
N PRO A 124 -13.37 -39.25 -30.07
CA PRO A 124 -12.19 -38.99 -30.93
C PRO A 124 -12.37 -37.85 -31.94
N ALA A 125 -13.61 -37.42 -32.21
CA ALA A 125 -13.88 -36.29 -33.10
C ALA A 125 -13.50 -34.92 -32.51
N LEU A 126 -13.58 -34.76 -31.18
CA LEU A 126 -13.36 -33.47 -30.52
C LEU A 126 -11.86 -33.10 -30.44
N ALA A 127 -10.99 -34.12 -30.31
CA ALA A 127 -9.54 -33.93 -30.33
C ALA A 127 -9.06 -33.42 -31.70
N SER A 128 -9.64 -33.93 -32.79
CA SER A 128 -9.33 -33.48 -34.15
C SER A 128 -9.76 -32.03 -34.40
N ALA A 129 -10.91 -31.61 -33.86
CA ALA A 129 -11.40 -30.24 -34.02
C ALA A 129 -10.51 -29.20 -33.31
N ILE A 130 -10.02 -29.51 -32.11
CA ILE A 130 -9.11 -28.63 -31.35
C ILE A 130 -7.76 -28.50 -32.09
N LEU A 131 -7.25 -29.60 -32.66
CA LEU A 131 -5.98 -29.59 -33.39
C LEU A 131 -6.07 -28.79 -34.70
N ILE A 132 -7.17 -28.88 -35.43
CA ILE A 132 -7.42 -28.10 -36.65
C ILE A 132 -7.52 -26.61 -36.34
N LEU A 133 -8.24 -26.23 -35.28
CA LEU A 133 -8.37 -24.83 -34.86
C LEU A 133 -7.03 -24.26 -34.37
N GLY A 134 -6.24 -25.05 -33.64
CA GLY A 134 -4.91 -24.64 -33.20
C GLY A 134 -3.91 -24.46 -34.36
N PHE A 135 -3.96 -25.31 -35.38
CA PHE A 135 -3.05 -25.24 -36.52
C PHE A 135 -3.39 -24.08 -37.48
N ALA A 136 -4.68 -23.81 -37.72
CA ALA A 136 -5.11 -22.69 -38.57
C ALA A 136 -4.81 -21.32 -37.94
N GLY A 137 -4.92 -21.20 -36.61
CA GLY A 137 -4.58 -19.96 -35.90
C GLY A 137 -3.08 -19.62 -35.92
N GLY A 138 -2.21 -20.63 -35.97
CA GLY A 138 -0.74 -20.44 -35.97
C GLY A 138 -0.14 -19.97 -37.30
N ILE A 139 -0.81 -20.21 -38.44
CA ILE A 139 -0.31 -19.79 -39.77
C ILE A 139 -0.73 -18.35 -40.11
N GLY A 140 -1.81 -17.83 -39.50
CA GLY A 140 -2.30 -16.47 -39.79
C GLY A 140 -1.41 -15.34 -39.25
N THR A 141 -0.68 -15.57 -38.14
CA THR A 141 0.11 -14.52 -37.47
C THR A 141 1.51 -14.35 -38.06
N THR A 142 2.00 -15.29 -38.88
CA THR A 142 3.34 -15.22 -39.48
C THR A 142 3.40 -14.39 -40.76
N TYR A 143 2.27 -14.16 -41.43
CA TYR A 143 2.20 -13.32 -42.63
C TYR A 143 2.15 -11.81 -42.35
N GLU A 144 1.74 -11.39 -41.15
CA GLU A 144 1.64 -9.96 -40.81
C GLU A 144 2.99 -9.32 -40.43
N ILE A 145 4.00 -10.14 -40.09
CA ILE A 145 5.31 -9.69 -39.57
C ILE A 145 6.35 -9.46 -40.69
N TYR A 146 6.16 -10.05 -41.87
CA TYR A 146 7.12 -9.96 -42.99
C TYR A 146 6.76 -8.95 -44.11
N GLY A 147 5.62 -8.25 -44.00
CA GLY A 147 4.99 -7.53 -45.13
C GLY A 147 5.05 -5.99 -45.14
N ARG A 148 5.74 -5.29 -44.23
CA ARG A 148 5.77 -3.82 -44.23
C ARG A 148 7.17 -3.23 -44.04
N GLY A 149 7.92 -3.20 -45.14
CA GLY A 149 9.01 -2.25 -45.34
C GLY A 149 8.45 -0.91 -45.83
N GLY A 150 8.25 0.04 -44.92
CA GLY A 150 7.83 1.41 -45.22
C GLY A 150 8.81 2.39 -44.60
N LYS A 151 9.53 3.13 -45.45
CA LYS A 151 10.52 4.14 -45.08
C LYS A 151 9.84 5.32 -44.38
N THR A 152 10.34 5.71 -43.20
CA THR A 152 10.03 7.01 -42.57
C THR A 152 11.34 7.67 -42.16
N GLU A 153 11.56 8.87 -42.69
CA GLU A 153 12.68 9.74 -42.30
C GLU A 153 12.49 10.29 -40.87
N PRO A 154 13.57 10.52 -40.11
CA PRO A 154 13.48 10.98 -38.72
C PRO A 154 13.47 12.51 -38.59
N LEU A 155 12.54 13.04 -37.80
CA LEU A 155 12.64 14.36 -37.17
C LEU A 155 13.51 14.24 -35.89
N PRO A 156 14.32 15.25 -35.54
CA PRO A 156 15.21 15.16 -34.39
C PRO A 156 14.40 15.41 -33.11
N ILE A 157 14.06 14.34 -32.41
CA ILE A 157 13.69 14.42 -30.98
C ILE A 157 15.00 14.28 -30.22
N VAL A 158 15.33 15.34 -29.46
CA VAL A 158 16.43 15.34 -28.50
C VAL A 158 16.16 14.22 -27.49
N THR A 159 16.79 13.07 -27.68
CA THR A 159 16.87 12.01 -26.69
C THR A 159 17.77 12.52 -25.58
N ASN A 160 17.16 13.01 -24.51
CA ASN A 160 17.85 13.09 -23.23
C ASN A 160 18.00 11.64 -22.74
N THR A 161 19.02 10.93 -23.24
CA THR A 161 19.52 9.68 -22.66
C THR A 161 20.19 10.01 -21.33
N GLY A 162 19.38 10.41 -20.36
CA GLY A 162 19.69 10.28 -18.95
C GLY A 162 19.08 8.98 -18.49
N THR A 163 19.90 7.94 -18.38
CA THR A 163 19.62 6.78 -17.54
C THR A 163 19.53 7.26 -16.10
N THR A 164 18.44 7.91 -15.72
CA THR A 164 18.12 8.14 -14.32
C THR A 164 17.57 6.83 -13.80
N ALA A 165 18.44 6.06 -13.14
CA ALA A 165 18.01 5.19 -12.07
C ALA A 165 16.95 5.97 -11.27
N ALA A 166 15.73 5.41 -11.18
CA ALA A 166 14.64 6.05 -10.47
C ALA A 166 15.14 6.35 -9.06
N SER A 167 15.55 7.61 -8.83
CA SER A 167 16.02 8.04 -7.54
C SER A 167 14.79 8.02 -6.64
N ALA A 168 14.87 7.38 -5.48
CA ALA A 168 13.74 7.27 -4.55
C ALA A 168 13.06 8.63 -4.27
N ALA A 169 13.80 9.74 -4.44
CA ALA A 169 13.32 11.13 -4.37
C ALA A 169 12.26 11.54 -5.41
N ALA A 170 12.08 10.79 -6.51
CA ALA A 170 11.10 11.12 -7.56
C ALA A 170 9.82 10.25 -7.50
N ILE A 171 9.78 9.25 -6.61
CA ILE A 171 8.67 8.28 -6.53
C ILE A 171 7.68 8.76 -5.46
N ALA A 172 6.49 9.18 -5.87
CA ALA A 172 5.42 9.55 -4.94
C ALA A 172 4.83 8.34 -4.21
N GLY A 173 4.75 7.19 -4.88
CA GLY A 173 4.22 5.95 -4.30
C GLY A 173 4.21 4.79 -5.30
N ILE A 174 3.96 3.58 -4.79
CA ILE A 174 3.79 2.37 -5.62
C ILE A 174 2.31 1.95 -5.52
N ASP A 175 1.64 1.85 -6.66
CA ASP A 175 0.20 1.57 -6.70
C ASP A 175 -0.09 0.07 -6.60
N SER A 176 0.67 -0.73 -7.35
CA SER A 176 0.46 -2.17 -7.41
C SER A 176 1.74 -2.92 -7.72
N ILE A 177 1.87 -4.10 -7.12
CA ILE A 177 2.91 -5.07 -7.44
C ILE A 177 2.20 -6.35 -7.84
N THR A 178 2.46 -6.84 -9.05
CA THR A 178 1.80 -8.02 -9.59
C THR A 178 2.85 -9.03 -10.05
N PRO A 179 3.03 -10.16 -9.34
CA PRO A 179 3.90 -11.22 -9.79
C PRO A 179 3.29 -11.97 -11.00
N ILE A 180 4.14 -12.36 -11.95
CA ILE A 180 3.72 -13.12 -13.13
C ILE A 180 3.81 -14.62 -12.80
N PRO A 181 2.67 -15.36 -12.75
CA PRO A 181 2.65 -16.76 -12.32
C PRO A 181 3.58 -17.64 -13.16
N GLY A 182 4.31 -18.55 -12.49
CA GLY A 182 5.25 -19.46 -13.14
C GLY A 182 6.58 -18.82 -13.56
N THR A 183 6.82 -17.55 -13.23
CA THR A 183 8.08 -16.85 -13.51
C THR A 183 8.62 -16.11 -12.29
N ASP A 184 9.91 -15.74 -12.34
CA ASP A 184 10.56 -14.86 -11.37
C ASP A 184 10.38 -13.36 -11.73
N GLN A 185 9.36 -13.02 -12.52
CA GLN A 185 9.09 -11.66 -12.97
C GLN A 185 7.94 -11.01 -12.21
N VAL A 186 8.04 -9.69 -12.06
CA VAL A 186 7.03 -8.85 -11.43
C VAL A 186 6.81 -7.60 -12.26
N THR A 187 5.57 -7.14 -12.26
CA THR A 187 5.15 -5.86 -12.83
C THR A 187 4.84 -4.90 -11.68
N ILE A 188 5.50 -3.75 -11.67
CA ILE A 188 5.33 -2.71 -10.65
C ILE A 188 4.82 -1.44 -11.32
N LYS A 189 3.66 -0.96 -10.86
CA LYS A 189 3.11 0.34 -11.25
C LYS A 189 3.36 1.35 -10.15
N TYR A 190 3.93 2.49 -10.49
CA TYR A 190 4.36 3.49 -9.52
C TYR A 190 4.20 4.91 -10.07
N ASN A 191 3.99 5.86 -9.16
CA ASN A 191 3.72 7.24 -9.51
C ASN A 191 4.95 8.11 -9.30
N THR A 192 5.24 8.93 -10.31
CA THR A 192 6.22 10.02 -10.28
C THR A 192 5.48 11.31 -10.63
N LEU A 193 5.98 12.11 -11.59
CA LEU A 193 5.18 13.15 -12.26
C LEU A 193 4.10 12.55 -13.18
N ALA A 194 4.29 11.30 -13.61
CA ALA A 194 3.31 10.50 -14.31
C ALA A 194 3.35 9.06 -13.80
N THR A 195 2.27 8.32 -14.00
CA THR A 195 2.24 6.88 -13.73
C THR A 195 3.22 6.17 -14.64
N GLN A 196 4.09 5.36 -14.05
CA GLN A 196 5.09 4.54 -14.71
C GLN A 196 4.80 3.06 -14.44
N GLU A 197 5.28 2.21 -15.34
CA GLU A 197 5.20 0.77 -15.20
C GLU A 197 6.57 0.16 -15.51
N LYS A 198 7.03 -0.72 -14.62
CA LYS A 198 8.25 -1.49 -14.85
C LYS A 198 7.98 -2.98 -14.65
N GLN A 199 8.31 -3.77 -15.65
CA GLN A 199 8.37 -5.23 -15.56
C GLN A 199 9.83 -5.68 -15.51
N GLY A 200 10.14 -6.63 -14.64
CA GLY A 200 11.48 -7.20 -14.55
C GLY A 200 11.56 -8.39 -13.61
N SER A 201 12.73 -9.03 -13.60
CA SER A 201 13.01 -10.13 -12.66
C SER A 201 13.21 -9.60 -11.24
N LEU A 202 12.95 -10.44 -10.23
CA LEU A 202 13.36 -10.18 -8.84
C LEU A 202 14.87 -9.97 -8.65
N ASN A 203 15.69 -10.28 -9.65
CA ASN A 203 17.14 -10.03 -9.67
C ASN A 203 17.53 -8.71 -10.35
N ASP A 204 16.57 -7.98 -10.95
CA ASP A 204 16.81 -6.65 -11.51
C ASP A 204 17.00 -5.65 -10.35
N GLN A 205 18.15 -4.97 -10.32
CA GLN A 205 18.50 -4.04 -9.25
C GLN A 205 17.46 -2.93 -9.05
N GLN A 206 16.86 -2.42 -10.12
CA GLN A 206 15.84 -1.39 -10.03
C GLN A 206 14.49 -1.96 -9.56
N ILE A 207 14.15 -3.20 -9.93
CA ILE A 207 12.99 -3.88 -9.33
C ILE A 207 13.20 -4.06 -7.82
N GLN A 208 14.38 -4.50 -7.40
CA GLN A 208 14.72 -4.63 -5.98
C GLN A 208 14.63 -3.30 -5.24
N GLN A 209 15.16 -2.22 -5.82
CA GLN A 209 15.04 -0.87 -5.24
C GLN A 209 13.59 -0.42 -5.10
N LEU A 210 12.74 -0.69 -6.10
CA LEU A 210 11.30 -0.38 -6.03
C LEU A 210 10.61 -1.19 -4.92
N LEU A 211 10.89 -2.49 -4.81
CA LEU A 211 10.35 -3.33 -3.74
C LEU A 211 10.81 -2.87 -2.35
N LEU A 212 12.10 -2.54 -2.20
CA LEU A 212 12.65 -2.00 -0.95
C LEU A 212 12.01 -0.66 -0.59
N TYR A 213 11.78 0.21 -1.58
CA TYR A 213 11.07 1.47 -1.38
C TYR A 213 9.64 1.25 -0.94
N ALA A 214 8.89 0.35 -1.62
CA ALA A 214 7.53 0.03 -1.26
C ALA A 214 7.44 -0.53 0.16
N ALA A 215 8.28 -1.50 0.52
CA ALA A 215 8.27 -2.12 1.84
C ALA A 215 8.46 -1.12 2.99
N ARG A 216 9.17 -0.01 2.76
CA ARG A 216 9.51 0.97 3.81
C ARG A 216 8.59 2.19 3.83
N ASN A 217 8.15 2.67 2.66
CA ASN A 217 7.58 4.02 2.53
C ASN A 217 6.16 4.03 1.95
N ASN A 218 5.62 2.90 1.49
CA ASN A 218 4.30 2.91 0.88
C ASN A 218 3.19 3.09 1.92
N TYR A 219 2.20 3.93 1.63
CA TYR A 219 1.05 4.13 2.52
C TYR A 219 0.13 2.89 2.56
N ASN A 220 0.01 2.16 1.45
CA ASN A 220 -0.83 0.97 1.32
C ASN A 220 -0.13 -0.25 1.93
N SER A 221 -0.67 -0.77 3.03
CA SER A 221 -0.11 -1.95 3.69
C SER A 221 -0.15 -3.21 2.82
N GLY A 222 -1.11 -3.34 1.89
CA GLY A 222 -1.14 -4.47 0.95
C GLY A 222 0.10 -4.48 0.06
N VAL A 223 0.46 -3.33 -0.50
CA VAL A 223 1.68 -3.17 -1.30
C VAL A 223 2.92 -3.45 -0.47
N ARG A 224 2.95 -3.04 0.81
CA ARG A 224 4.06 -3.37 1.72
C ARG A 224 4.16 -4.87 1.98
N VAL A 225 3.05 -5.55 2.24
CA VAL A 225 3.00 -7.01 2.41
C VAL A 225 3.51 -7.72 1.16
N ASP A 226 3.00 -7.35 -0.02
CA ASP A 226 3.42 -7.94 -1.30
C ASP A 226 4.91 -7.73 -1.56
N SER A 227 5.42 -6.54 -1.22
CA SER A 227 6.85 -6.23 -1.32
C SER A 227 7.68 -7.12 -0.41
N VAL A 228 7.28 -7.26 0.85
CA VAL A 228 7.95 -8.11 1.84
C VAL A 228 7.91 -9.58 1.41
N ASP A 229 6.78 -10.08 0.89
CA ASP A 229 6.66 -11.45 0.38
C ASP A 229 7.61 -11.74 -0.79
N LEU A 230 7.73 -10.80 -1.73
CA LEU A 230 8.65 -10.93 -2.86
C LEU A 230 10.11 -10.82 -2.43
N LEU A 231 10.42 -9.89 -1.54
CA LEU A 231 11.75 -9.72 -0.95
C LEU A 231 12.17 -10.95 -0.13
N ALA A 232 11.23 -11.64 0.54
CA ALA A 232 11.53 -12.84 1.32
C ALA A 232 12.23 -13.94 0.52
N LYS A 233 11.93 -14.05 -0.79
CA LYS A 233 12.57 -14.99 -1.73
C LYS A 233 14.06 -14.71 -1.95
N ARG A 234 14.54 -13.52 -1.56
CA ARG A 234 15.94 -13.06 -1.66
C ARG A 234 16.50 -12.60 -0.31
N SER A 235 15.95 -13.12 0.80
CA SER A 235 16.37 -12.83 2.18
C SER A 235 17.84 -13.16 2.50
N SER A 236 18.53 -13.88 1.61
CA SER A 236 19.97 -14.13 1.71
C SER A 236 20.80 -12.85 1.54
N ASP A 237 20.28 -11.88 0.78
CA ASP A 237 20.89 -10.55 0.65
C ASP A 237 20.77 -9.77 1.96
N LEU A 238 21.89 -9.18 2.41
CA LEU A 238 21.95 -8.39 3.63
C LEU A 238 21.06 -7.14 3.57
N GLN A 239 21.02 -6.45 2.42
CA GLN A 239 20.20 -5.25 2.27
C GLN A 239 18.71 -5.57 2.37
N VAL A 240 18.31 -6.70 1.80
CA VAL A 240 16.94 -7.21 1.90
C VAL A 240 16.60 -7.56 3.34
N ARG A 241 17.52 -8.22 4.05
CA ARG A 241 17.35 -8.59 5.45
C ARG A 241 17.21 -7.39 6.36
N ASP A 242 18.01 -6.35 6.16
CA ASP A 242 17.90 -5.08 6.90
C ASP A 242 16.54 -4.42 6.67
N ALA A 243 16.01 -4.46 5.44
CA ALA A 243 14.67 -3.95 5.16
C ALA A 243 13.56 -4.78 5.83
N LEU A 244 13.70 -6.11 5.88
CA LEU A 244 12.77 -7.00 6.60
C LEU A 244 12.82 -6.74 8.12
N ILE A 245 14.02 -6.54 8.68
CA ILE A 245 14.20 -6.16 10.10
C ILE A 245 13.54 -4.80 10.37
N TYR A 246 13.73 -3.83 9.48
CA TYR A 246 13.10 -2.51 9.58
C TYR A 246 11.57 -2.62 9.57
N ALA A 247 11.01 -3.40 8.64
CA ALA A 247 9.57 -3.63 8.54
C ALA A 247 9.02 -4.32 9.81
N LEU A 248 9.71 -5.34 10.32
CA LEU A 248 9.36 -5.99 11.58
C LEU A 248 9.30 -5.02 12.76
N GLN A 249 10.21 -4.04 12.83
CA GLN A 249 10.31 -3.16 13.99
C GLN A 249 9.40 -1.92 13.89
N ASN A 250 9.11 -1.45 12.69
CA ASN A 250 8.52 -0.12 12.49
C ASN A 250 7.19 -0.13 11.73
N ASP A 251 6.80 -1.23 11.08
CA ASP A 251 5.54 -1.24 10.34
C ASP A 251 4.34 -1.22 11.28
N THR A 252 3.38 -0.35 11.01
CA THR A 252 2.15 -0.23 11.80
C THR A 252 1.22 -1.43 11.61
N ASN A 253 1.28 -2.09 10.45
CA ASN A 253 0.43 -3.22 10.12
C ASN A 253 1.03 -4.56 10.61
N PRO A 254 0.33 -5.31 11.49
CA PRO A 254 0.85 -6.57 12.02
C PRO A 254 1.04 -7.65 10.95
N GLY A 255 0.30 -7.60 9.83
CA GLY A 255 0.47 -8.52 8.70
C GLY A 255 1.83 -8.35 8.02
N VAL A 256 2.32 -7.11 7.87
CA VAL A 256 3.68 -6.86 7.34
C VAL A 256 4.73 -7.38 8.31
N ARG A 257 4.56 -7.15 9.61
CA ARG A 257 5.48 -7.63 10.65
C ARG A 257 5.53 -9.15 10.72
N LEU A 258 4.37 -9.82 10.69
CA LEU A 258 4.26 -11.28 10.61
C LEU A 258 4.96 -11.83 9.37
N LYS A 259 4.74 -11.21 8.21
CA LYS A 259 5.38 -11.64 6.98
C LYS A 259 6.90 -11.45 7.01
N SER A 260 7.37 -10.41 7.70
CA SER A 260 8.79 -10.18 7.94
C SER A 260 9.39 -11.23 8.87
N LEU A 261 8.67 -11.65 9.93
CA LEU A 261 9.11 -12.77 10.80
C LEU A 261 9.26 -14.07 10.01
N ASP A 262 8.27 -14.42 9.19
CA ASP A 262 8.29 -15.61 8.33
C ASP A 262 9.53 -15.63 7.43
N ALA A 263 9.83 -14.50 6.79
CA ALA A 263 11.01 -14.33 5.92
C ALA A 263 12.34 -14.43 6.68
N LEU A 264 12.38 -13.94 7.92
CA LEU A 264 13.60 -13.86 8.73
C LEU A 264 13.88 -15.15 9.53
N GLY A 265 12.90 -16.03 9.71
CA GLY A 265 12.98 -17.18 10.59
C GLY A 265 14.19 -18.09 10.37
N ASN A 266 14.58 -18.30 9.11
CA ASN A 266 15.73 -19.15 8.74
C ASN A 266 17.08 -18.59 9.20
N TYR A 267 17.15 -17.31 9.54
CA TYR A 267 18.39 -16.62 9.92
C TYR A 267 18.52 -16.41 11.43
N VAL A 268 17.52 -16.74 12.24
CA VAL A 268 17.55 -16.54 13.71
C VAL A 268 18.75 -17.24 14.36
N LYS A 269 19.15 -18.40 13.84
CA LYS A 269 20.29 -19.16 14.34
C LYS A 269 21.64 -18.58 13.92
N SER A 270 21.75 -18.07 12.70
CA SER A 270 23.02 -17.67 12.08
C SER A 270 23.31 -16.17 12.16
N ASP A 271 22.28 -15.34 12.36
CA ASP A 271 22.36 -13.89 12.32
C ASP A 271 21.87 -13.29 13.64
N THR A 272 22.79 -12.65 14.37
CA THR A 272 22.50 -12.02 15.66
C THR A 272 21.58 -10.80 15.51
N ASN A 273 21.68 -10.02 14.43
CA ASN A 273 20.81 -8.87 14.22
C ASN A 273 19.35 -9.31 14.02
N VAL A 274 19.16 -10.41 13.29
CA VAL A 274 17.84 -11.03 13.13
C VAL A 274 17.32 -11.56 14.45
N ARG A 275 18.16 -12.30 15.20
CA ARG A 275 17.77 -12.83 16.52
C ARG A 275 17.35 -11.71 17.47
N ASP A 276 18.08 -10.62 17.53
CA ASP A 276 17.76 -9.46 18.36
C ASP A 276 16.47 -8.77 17.92
N ALA A 277 16.23 -8.66 16.60
CA ALA A 277 14.99 -8.12 16.07
C ALA A 277 13.76 -8.99 16.44
N VAL A 278 13.89 -10.32 16.35
CA VAL A 278 12.84 -11.26 16.74
C VAL A 278 12.60 -11.21 18.24
N LEU A 279 13.65 -11.16 19.08
CA LEU A 279 13.51 -11.00 20.53
C LEU A 279 12.84 -9.66 20.89
N ARG A 280 13.17 -8.57 20.20
CA ARG A 280 12.52 -7.27 20.39
C ARG A 280 11.03 -7.33 20.07
N ALA A 281 10.65 -7.99 18.97
CA ALA A 281 9.25 -8.21 18.60
C ALA A 281 8.52 -9.08 19.65
N LEU A 282 9.15 -10.16 20.12
CA LEU A 282 8.59 -11.01 21.17
C LEU A 282 8.25 -10.23 22.46
N VAL A 283 9.13 -9.32 22.86
CA VAL A 283 8.98 -8.57 24.12
C VAL A 283 8.04 -7.37 23.96
N ASN A 284 8.13 -6.63 22.86
CA ASN A 284 7.53 -5.29 22.76
C ASN A 284 6.44 -5.12 21.70
N ASP A 285 6.14 -6.11 20.86
CA ASP A 285 5.10 -5.94 19.84
C ASP A 285 3.71 -5.86 20.48
N ASP A 286 2.88 -4.91 20.07
CA ASP A 286 1.52 -4.76 20.61
C ASP A 286 0.58 -5.89 20.16
N ASN A 287 0.87 -6.55 19.04
CA ASN A 287 0.06 -7.62 18.49
C ASN A 287 0.48 -8.99 19.03
N SER A 288 -0.42 -9.66 19.76
CA SER A 288 -0.16 -10.98 20.34
C SER A 288 0.24 -12.04 19.30
N GLY A 289 -0.29 -11.98 18.08
CA GLY A 289 0.05 -12.90 17.00
C GLY A 289 1.51 -12.78 16.57
N VAL A 290 2.02 -11.54 16.41
CA VAL A 290 3.44 -11.29 16.10
C VAL A 290 4.33 -11.82 17.22
N ARG A 291 3.96 -11.56 18.48
CA ARG A 291 4.73 -12.05 19.64
C ARG A 291 4.77 -13.57 19.70
N ILE A 292 3.64 -14.25 19.46
CA ILE A 292 3.55 -15.71 19.45
C ILE A 292 4.43 -16.30 18.34
N GLU A 293 4.40 -15.71 17.14
CA GLU A 293 5.24 -16.17 16.05
C GLU A 293 6.73 -15.94 16.35
N ALA A 294 7.09 -14.80 16.94
CA ALA A 294 8.45 -14.56 17.40
C ALA A 294 8.92 -15.58 18.45
N LEU A 295 8.04 -15.97 19.38
CA LEU A 295 8.32 -17.01 20.38
C LEU A 295 8.60 -18.37 19.72
N ARG A 296 7.84 -18.72 18.69
CA ARG A 296 8.04 -19.95 17.92
C ARG A 296 9.40 -19.94 17.20
N LEU A 297 9.77 -18.81 16.61
CA LEU A 297 11.01 -18.67 15.84
C LEU A 297 12.29 -18.74 16.68
N ILE A 298 12.25 -18.35 17.96
CA ILE A 298 13.41 -18.46 18.86
C ILE A 298 13.60 -19.86 19.47
N GLU A 299 12.66 -20.78 19.26
CA GLU A 299 12.75 -22.15 19.79
C GLU A 299 14.06 -22.87 19.45
N PRO A 300 14.59 -22.82 18.21
CA PRO A 300 15.84 -23.50 17.87
C PRO A 300 17.08 -22.95 18.59
N VAL A 301 16.98 -21.73 19.14
CA VAL A 301 18.07 -21.03 19.84
C VAL A 301 17.76 -20.83 21.33
N LYS A 302 16.78 -21.54 21.89
CA LYS A 302 16.36 -21.40 23.30
C LYS A 302 17.46 -21.64 24.34
N ALA A 303 18.55 -22.32 23.97
CA ALA A 303 19.69 -22.56 24.84
C ALA A 303 20.72 -21.42 24.88
N ASP A 304 20.62 -20.44 23.97
CA ASP A 304 21.45 -19.22 23.99
C ASP A 304 21.17 -18.42 25.27
N GLY A 305 22.21 -17.87 25.88
CA GLY A 305 22.11 -17.15 27.15
C GLY A 305 21.20 -15.91 27.07
N SER A 306 21.28 -15.16 25.95
CA SER A 306 20.43 -13.99 25.71
C SER A 306 18.95 -14.37 25.61
N VAL A 307 18.65 -15.41 24.84
CA VAL A 307 17.30 -15.94 24.64
C VAL A 307 16.74 -16.52 25.95
N ARG A 308 17.55 -17.28 26.70
CA ARG A 308 17.18 -17.82 28.00
C ARG A 308 16.79 -16.70 28.98
N GLY A 309 17.56 -15.62 29.04
CA GLY A 309 17.25 -14.46 29.88
C GLY A 309 15.90 -13.83 29.55
N VAL A 310 15.59 -13.67 28.26
CA VAL A 310 14.28 -13.18 27.80
C VAL A 310 13.17 -14.15 28.17
N LEU A 311 13.35 -15.46 27.96
CA LEU A 311 12.36 -16.49 28.34
C LEU A 311 12.07 -16.47 29.86
N MET A 312 13.08 -16.27 30.71
CA MET A 312 12.89 -16.15 32.16
C MET A 312 12.03 -14.92 32.52
N ALA A 313 12.28 -13.77 31.86
CA ALA A 313 11.50 -12.56 32.07
C ALA A 313 10.02 -12.75 31.65
N LEU A 314 9.78 -13.37 30.48
CA LEU A 314 8.44 -13.67 29.97
C LEU A 314 7.70 -14.65 30.89
N ALA A 315 8.35 -15.73 31.31
CA ALA A 315 7.79 -16.73 32.21
C ALA A 315 7.36 -16.15 33.58
N ALA A 316 8.01 -15.07 34.02
CA ALA A 316 7.71 -14.40 35.28
C ALA A 316 6.61 -13.33 35.12
N LYS A 317 6.72 -12.44 34.12
CA LYS A 317 6.01 -11.16 34.11
C LYS A 317 5.16 -10.87 32.87
N ASP A 318 5.10 -11.78 31.88
CA ASP A 318 4.33 -11.49 30.68
C ASP A 318 2.83 -11.28 30.95
N GLN A 319 2.19 -10.41 30.18
CA GLN A 319 0.74 -10.18 30.26
C GLN A 319 -0.04 -11.32 29.59
N SER A 320 0.49 -11.91 28.51
CA SER A 320 -0.12 -13.05 27.85
C SER A 320 0.11 -14.33 28.66
N THR A 321 -0.99 -14.96 29.08
CA THR A 321 -0.96 -16.25 29.79
C THR A 321 -0.33 -17.35 28.94
N TYR A 322 -0.62 -17.35 27.63
CA TYR A 322 -0.05 -18.29 26.68
C TYR A 322 1.48 -18.14 26.54
N ILE A 323 1.97 -16.92 26.35
CA ILE A 323 3.42 -16.67 26.22
C ILE A 323 4.13 -17.06 27.52
N LYS A 324 3.54 -16.74 28.67
CA LYS A 324 4.06 -17.12 29.99
C LYS A 324 4.17 -18.63 30.17
N SER A 325 3.11 -19.38 29.83
CA SER A 325 3.14 -20.85 29.93
C SER A 325 4.15 -21.46 28.96
N GLN A 326 4.18 -20.97 27.72
CA GLN A 326 5.07 -21.50 26.69
C GLN A 326 6.54 -21.22 27.02
N ALA A 327 6.87 -20.04 27.55
CA ALA A 327 8.21 -19.70 28.01
C ALA A 327 8.66 -20.63 29.16
N ARG A 328 7.77 -20.95 30.12
CA ARG A 328 8.08 -21.92 31.19
C ARG A 328 8.34 -23.32 30.64
N THR A 329 7.53 -23.77 29.69
CA THR A 329 7.73 -25.07 29.02
C THR A 329 9.06 -25.12 28.30
N MET A 330 9.45 -24.05 27.58
CA MET A 330 10.74 -23.97 26.90
C MET A 330 11.91 -24.01 27.88
N LEU A 331 11.82 -23.30 29.01
CA LEU A 331 12.87 -23.30 30.05
C LEU A 331 13.00 -24.66 30.73
N ALA A 332 11.89 -25.36 31.00
CA ALA A 332 11.91 -26.69 31.61
C ALA A 332 12.55 -27.78 30.73
N GLN A 333 12.70 -27.51 29.42
CA GLN A 333 13.38 -28.40 28.48
C GLN A 333 14.89 -28.11 28.37
N LEU A 334 15.40 -27.09 29.05
CA LEU A 334 16.81 -26.78 29.08
C LEU A 334 17.49 -27.51 30.23
N PRO A 335 18.73 -28.01 30.04
CA PRO A 335 19.52 -28.53 31.15
C PRO A 335 19.78 -27.43 32.18
N GLU A 336 19.78 -27.80 33.46
CA GLU A 336 20.22 -26.91 34.54
C GLU A 336 21.68 -26.51 34.29
N ILE A 337 21.97 -25.22 34.50
CA ILE A 337 23.33 -24.70 34.42
C ILE A 337 23.89 -24.79 35.83
N ASP A 338 24.89 -25.66 36.03
CA ASP A 338 25.73 -25.67 37.23
C ASP A 338 26.52 -24.36 37.39
#